data_AF-A0A258QWH6-F1
#
_entry.id   AF-A0A258QWH6-F1
#
_cell.length_a   1.000
_cell.length_b   1.000
_cell.length_c   1.000
_cell.angle_alpha   90.00
_cell.angle_beta   90.00
_cell.angle_gamma   90.00
#
_symmetry.space_group_name_H-M   'P 1'
#
loop_
_entity.id
_entity.type
_entity.pdbx_description
1 polymer ?
#
loop_
_entity_poly.entity_id
_entity_poly.type
_entity_poly.pdbx_seq_one_letter_code
_entity_poly.pdbx_strand_id
1 'polypeptide(L)'
;MSNNQALKQAYAQTINQYSPRLTHAVTVTFKTRAYVLPKTYQKCTQNPNNVFISAQKFQPEKWSWEDKKVLGEWKWLNEEVAEDTLRYFYSKLAYMAFGKDTKRTTTKAYSQPLMLTSIEGLYSDKRIHAHLAIGNLPQNIDVRNTIERAWRSCDFAHKSIVIKPLTYTYGWLDYITKEANVGNVDALRIQSIKQPQTYLSDIGVENSL
;
A
#
# COMPACT_ATOMS: atom_id res chain seq x y z
N MET A 1 -11.57 -16.69 -28.89
CA MET A 1 -11.37 -15.57 -27.94
C MET A 1 -9.89 -15.19 -27.99
N SER A 2 -9.53 -13.91 -28.05
CA SER A 2 -8.10 -13.55 -28.00
C SER A 2 -7.54 -13.88 -26.61
N ASN A 3 -6.26 -14.24 -26.49
CA ASN A 3 -5.62 -14.57 -25.21
C ASN A 3 -5.87 -13.49 -24.14
N ASN A 4 -5.96 -12.22 -24.55
CA ASN A 4 -6.27 -11.10 -23.67
C ASN A 4 -7.70 -11.14 -23.11
N GLN A 5 -8.69 -11.62 -23.86
CA GLN A 5 -10.07 -11.76 -23.36
C GLN A 5 -10.19 -12.88 -22.31
N ALA A 6 -9.51 -14.00 -22.52
CA ALA A 6 -9.48 -15.11 -21.57
C ALA A 6 -8.75 -14.70 -20.27
N LEU A 7 -7.62 -14.01 -20.38
CA LEU A 7 -6.88 -13.47 -19.24
C LEU A 7 -7.74 -12.48 -18.41
N LYS A 8 -8.44 -11.57 -19.09
CA LYS A 8 -9.39 -10.64 -18.46
C LYS A 8 -10.50 -11.36 -17.70
N GLN A 9 -11.10 -12.39 -18.28
CA GLN A 9 -12.16 -13.18 -17.64
C GLN A 9 -11.64 -13.93 -16.41
N ALA A 10 -10.47 -14.55 -16.49
CA ALA A 10 -9.84 -15.23 -15.35
C ALA A 10 -9.55 -14.26 -14.19
N TYR A 11 -9.15 -13.03 -14.51
CA TYR A 11 -8.93 -11.97 -13.53
C TYR A 11 -10.23 -11.50 -12.88
N ALA A 12 -11.27 -11.25 -13.66
CA ALA A 12 -12.58 -10.90 -13.13
C ALA A 12 -13.14 -12.01 -12.21
N GLN A 13 -12.97 -13.28 -12.60
CA GLN A 13 -13.36 -14.43 -11.78
C GLN A 13 -12.59 -14.49 -10.45
N THR A 14 -11.27 -14.31 -10.48
CA THR A 14 -10.43 -14.29 -9.28
C THR A 14 -10.84 -13.16 -8.34
N ILE A 15 -11.04 -11.96 -8.88
CA ILE A 15 -11.42 -10.78 -8.09
C ILE A 15 -12.83 -10.94 -7.49
N ASN A 16 -13.75 -11.60 -8.21
CA ASN A 16 -15.11 -11.85 -7.73
C ASN A 16 -15.16 -12.68 -6.44
N GLN A 17 -14.18 -13.56 -6.20
CA GLN A 17 -14.08 -14.34 -4.96
C GLN A 17 -13.91 -13.45 -3.71
N TYR A 18 -13.34 -12.25 -3.90
CA TYR A 18 -13.10 -11.27 -2.84
C TYR A 18 -14.21 -10.22 -2.73
N SER A 19 -15.06 -10.10 -3.77
CA SER A 19 -16.10 -9.07 -3.87
C SER A 19 -17.01 -8.96 -2.64
N PRO A 20 -17.50 -10.05 -2.03
CA PRO A 20 -18.36 -9.96 -0.84
C PRO A 20 -17.67 -9.35 0.40
N ARG A 21 -16.33 -9.31 0.42
CA ARG A 21 -15.53 -8.87 1.57
C ARG A 21 -15.02 -7.43 1.42
N LEU A 22 -15.20 -6.85 0.24
CA LEU A 22 -14.74 -5.50 -0.10
C LEU A 22 -15.82 -4.47 0.26
N THR A 23 -15.38 -3.37 0.85
CA THR A 23 -16.29 -2.36 1.42
C THR A 23 -16.01 -0.96 0.90
N HIS A 24 -14.81 -0.69 0.37
CA HIS A 24 -14.41 0.65 -0.06
C HIS A 24 -13.61 0.63 -1.37
N ALA A 25 -13.95 1.52 -2.30
CA ALA A 25 -13.09 1.88 -3.42
C ALA A 25 -12.28 3.12 -3.06
N VAL A 26 -10.97 3.05 -3.26
CA VAL A 26 -10.04 4.13 -2.97
C VAL A 26 -9.21 4.44 -4.19
N THR A 27 -9.04 5.71 -4.51
CA THR A 27 -8.07 6.17 -5.50
C THR A 27 -7.04 7.04 -4.82
N VAL A 28 -5.78 6.65 -4.91
CA VAL A 28 -4.65 7.42 -4.40
C VAL A 28 -3.80 7.92 -5.56
N THR A 29 -3.40 9.19 -5.49
CA THR A 29 -2.51 9.80 -6.50
C THR A 29 -1.10 9.89 -5.95
N PHE A 30 -0.08 9.56 -6.74
CA PHE A 30 1.31 9.68 -6.31
C PHE A 30 1.87 11.08 -6.60
N LYS A 31 2.85 11.52 -5.80
CA LYS A 31 3.76 12.62 -6.18
C LYS A 31 4.70 12.12 -7.27
N THR A 32 5.16 13.01 -8.15
CA THR A 32 6.15 12.66 -9.18
C THR A 32 7.57 12.49 -8.61
N ARG A 33 7.86 13.15 -7.48
CA ARG A 33 9.08 13.00 -6.71
C ARG A 33 8.84 13.31 -5.23
N ALA A 34 9.69 12.75 -4.37
CA ALA A 34 9.69 13.04 -2.94
C ALA A 34 11.11 13.03 -2.38
N TYR A 35 11.34 13.82 -1.34
CA TYR A 35 12.58 13.76 -0.57
C TYR A 35 12.44 12.65 0.48
N VAL A 36 13.28 11.62 0.39
CA VAL A 36 13.17 10.40 1.21
C VAL A 36 14.32 10.35 2.21
N LEU A 37 13.99 10.26 3.50
CA LEU A 37 14.96 10.12 4.58
C LEU A 37 15.23 8.65 4.91
N PRO A 38 16.48 8.25 5.23
CA PRO A 38 16.79 6.92 5.75
C PRO A 38 16.05 6.66 7.06
N LYS A 39 15.24 5.60 7.11
CA LYS A 39 14.43 5.23 8.30
C LYS A 39 15.26 4.91 9.54
N THR A 40 16.51 4.45 9.36
CA THR A 40 17.47 4.24 10.45
C THR A 40 17.79 5.55 11.17
N TYR A 41 17.80 6.69 10.46
CA TYR A 41 18.12 8.00 11.01
C TYR A 41 16.94 8.63 11.74
N GLN A 42 15.71 8.47 11.23
CA GLN A 42 14.50 9.05 11.83
C GLN A 42 14.23 8.55 13.26
N LYS A 43 14.64 7.31 13.58
CA LYS A 43 14.60 6.78 14.95
C LYS A 43 15.74 7.31 15.83
N CYS A 44 16.89 7.64 15.23
CA CYS A 44 18.05 8.13 15.95
C CYS A 44 17.86 9.60 16.35
N THR A 45 17.25 10.44 15.52
CA THR A 45 16.99 11.86 15.87
C THR A 45 15.90 12.04 16.93
N GLN A 46 15.08 11.03 17.18
CA GLN A 46 14.03 11.04 18.21
C GLN A 46 14.51 10.56 19.58
N ASN A 47 15.70 9.93 19.66
CA ASN A 47 16.30 9.50 20.91
C ASN A 47 17.40 10.49 21.33
N PRO A 48 17.24 11.24 22.44
CA PRO A 48 18.26 12.17 22.92
C PRO A 48 19.58 11.47 23.32
N ASN A 49 19.57 10.14 23.51
CA ASN A 49 20.74 9.31 23.82
C ASN A 49 21.13 8.41 22.64
N ASN A 50 21.00 8.88 21.40
CA ASN A 50 21.36 8.02 20.25
C ASN A 50 22.87 7.75 20.23
N VAL A 51 23.23 6.60 19.65
CA VAL A 51 24.63 6.14 19.53
C VAL A 51 25.53 7.12 18.78
N PHE A 52 24.98 7.98 17.92
CA PHE A 52 25.71 9.00 17.17
C PHE A 52 26.10 10.21 18.03
N ILE A 53 25.25 10.65 18.97
CA ILE A 53 25.61 11.69 19.96
C ILE A 53 26.72 11.17 20.87
N SER A 54 26.60 9.92 21.32
CA SER A 54 27.65 9.26 22.10
C SER A 54 28.93 9.10 21.29
N ALA A 55 28.86 8.63 20.05
CA ALA A 55 30.02 8.46 19.18
C ALA A 55 30.71 9.80 18.87
N GLN A 56 29.95 10.88 18.70
CA GLN A 56 30.50 12.22 18.51
C GLN A 56 31.20 12.76 19.76
N LYS A 57 30.63 12.49 20.95
CA LYS A 57 31.27 12.86 22.23
C LYS A 57 32.63 12.17 22.41
N PHE A 58 32.75 10.91 22.00
CA PHE A 58 33.97 10.12 22.21
C PHE A 58 34.94 10.11 21.03
N GLN A 59 34.49 10.43 19.81
CA GLN A 59 35.32 10.47 18.60
C GLN A 59 34.93 11.66 17.67
N PRO A 60 35.07 12.91 18.14
CA PRO A 60 34.60 14.10 17.43
C PRO A 60 35.28 14.30 16.06
N GLU A 61 36.54 13.88 15.91
CA GLU A 61 37.32 14.05 14.68
C GLU A 61 36.91 13.09 13.55
N LYS A 62 36.39 11.90 13.92
CA LYS A 62 35.91 10.89 12.96
C LYS A 62 34.47 11.14 12.52
N TRP A 63 33.71 11.85 13.34
CA TRP A 63 32.28 12.14 13.13
C TRP A 63 32.02 13.65 13.12
N SER A 64 32.87 14.41 12.42
CA SER A 64 32.69 15.85 12.22
C SER A 64 31.65 16.09 11.12
N TRP A 65 30.39 16.22 11.53
CA TRP A 65 29.31 16.61 10.61
C TRP A 65 29.38 18.12 10.37
N GLU A 66 30.42 18.60 9.69
CA GLU A 66 30.60 20.03 9.41
C GLU A 66 29.57 20.58 8.42
N ASP A 67 28.90 19.69 7.69
CA ASP A 67 27.71 20.01 6.96
C ASP A 67 26.61 19.04 7.35
N LYS A 68 25.38 19.54 7.48
CA LYS A 68 24.15 18.75 7.42
C LYS A 68 24.02 18.09 6.03
N LYS A 69 25.03 17.32 5.58
CA LYS A 69 25.11 16.65 4.29
C LYS A 69 23.89 15.73 4.17
N VAL A 70 22.87 16.32 3.56
CA VAL A 70 21.74 15.76 2.83
C VAL A 70 21.58 14.27 3.10
N LEU A 71 20.99 13.95 4.26
CA LEU A 71 20.85 12.57 4.71
C LEU A 71 19.79 11.82 3.92
N GLY A 72 18.82 12.53 3.35
CA GLY A 72 17.86 11.99 2.39
C GLY A 72 18.19 12.35 0.96
N GLU A 73 17.58 11.65 0.02
CA GLU A 73 17.74 11.89 -1.41
C GLU A 73 16.39 12.20 -2.07
N TRP A 74 16.42 12.99 -3.13
CA TRP A 74 15.24 13.13 -3.99
C TRP A 74 15.09 11.85 -4.81
N LYS A 75 13.97 11.15 -4.62
CA LYS A 75 13.58 10.02 -5.46
C LYS A 75 12.51 10.45 -6.44
N TRP A 76 12.62 9.94 -7.66
CA TRP A 76 11.59 10.05 -8.68
C TRP A 76 10.64 8.86 -8.59
N LEU A 77 9.38 9.10 -8.96
CA LEU A 77 8.39 8.03 -9.02
C LEU A 77 8.72 7.12 -10.21
N ASN A 78 8.82 5.83 -9.92
CA ASN A 78 8.81 4.75 -10.90
C ASN A 78 7.90 3.62 -10.37
N GLU A 79 7.79 2.54 -11.12
CA GLU A 79 6.96 1.38 -10.79
C GLU A 79 7.32 0.77 -9.42
N GLU A 80 8.60 0.48 -9.19
CA GLU A 80 9.10 -0.08 -7.93
C GLU A 80 8.77 0.82 -6.73
N VAL A 81 8.97 2.13 -6.87
CA VAL A 81 8.66 3.12 -5.83
C VAL A 81 7.14 3.19 -5.57
N ALA A 82 6.31 3.06 -6.61
CA ALA A 82 4.86 3.03 -6.45
C ALA A 82 4.41 1.78 -5.67
N GLU A 83 4.97 0.61 -6.01
CA GLU A 83 4.67 -0.65 -5.32
C GLU A 83 5.16 -0.64 -3.86
N ASP A 84 6.36 -0.16 -3.60
CA ASP A 84 6.91 0.02 -2.25
C ASP A 84 6.07 0.99 -1.43
N THR A 85 5.62 2.08 -2.04
CA THR A 85 4.72 3.05 -1.43
C THR A 85 3.41 2.40 -1.03
N LEU A 86 2.81 1.57 -1.90
CA LEU A 86 1.57 0.85 -1.61
C LEU A 86 1.76 -0.24 -0.55
N ARG A 87 2.91 -0.92 -0.53
CA ARG A 87 3.26 -1.89 0.53
C ARG A 87 3.37 -1.21 1.90
N TYR A 88 3.98 -0.03 1.94
CA TYR A 88 4.08 0.76 3.16
C TYR A 88 2.72 1.33 3.58
N PHE A 89 1.94 1.83 2.63
CA PHE A 89 0.55 2.26 2.84
C PHE A 89 -0.28 1.13 3.48
N TYR A 90 -0.24 -0.08 2.91
CA TYR A 90 -0.92 -1.26 3.46
C TYR A 90 -0.50 -1.55 4.90
N SER A 91 0.82 -1.53 5.16
CA SER A 91 1.36 -1.77 6.50
C SER A 91 0.87 -0.73 7.51
N LYS A 92 0.75 0.54 7.09
CA LYS A 92 0.20 1.61 7.92
C LYS A 92 -1.30 1.46 8.13
N LEU A 93 -2.06 1.17 7.08
CA LEU A 93 -3.49 0.93 7.16
C LEU A 93 -3.79 -0.22 8.12
N ALA A 94 -3.09 -1.36 7.99
CA ALA A 94 -3.25 -2.51 8.87
C ALA A 94 -3.00 -2.13 10.33
N TYR A 95 -1.88 -1.47 10.62
CA TYR A 95 -1.55 -1.07 11.99
C TYR A 95 -2.52 -0.01 12.55
N MET A 96 -3.00 0.92 11.72
CA MET A 96 -3.97 1.93 12.17
C MET A 96 -5.36 1.32 12.40
N ALA A 97 -5.75 0.31 11.63
CA ALA A 97 -7.04 -0.36 11.78
C ALA A 97 -7.06 -1.38 12.94
N PHE A 98 -6.01 -2.19 13.07
CA PHE A 98 -5.97 -3.34 14.00
C PHE A 98 -4.94 -3.22 15.12
N GLY A 99 -4.11 -2.17 15.11
CA GLY A 99 -3.09 -1.97 16.14
C GLY A 99 -2.06 -3.10 16.22
N LYS A 100 -1.80 -3.54 17.45
CA LYS A 100 -0.80 -4.58 17.76
C LYS A 100 -1.24 -5.98 17.27
N ASP A 101 -2.53 -6.18 16.98
CA ASP A 101 -3.03 -7.49 16.56
C ASP A 101 -2.53 -7.92 15.18
N THR A 102 -2.08 -6.95 14.38
CA THR A 102 -1.32 -7.20 13.13
C THR A 102 -0.02 -7.98 13.33
N LYS A 103 0.53 -8.01 14.55
CA LYS A 103 1.85 -8.58 14.87
C LYS A 103 1.80 -9.80 15.78
N ARG A 104 0.71 -10.00 16.54
CA ARG A 104 0.59 -11.10 17.50
C ARG A 104 0.32 -12.40 16.76
N THR A 105 1.00 -13.47 17.15
CA THR A 105 0.87 -14.80 16.51
C THR A 105 -0.57 -15.31 16.50
N THR A 106 -1.34 -15.04 17.57
CA THR A 106 -2.71 -15.51 17.74
C THR A 106 -3.75 -14.73 16.94
N THR A 107 -3.46 -13.48 16.54
CA THR A 107 -4.46 -12.58 15.93
C THR A 107 -4.09 -12.11 14.53
N LYS A 108 -2.81 -12.19 14.15
CA LYS A 108 -2.29 -11.69 12.86
C LYS A 108 -2.97 -12.33 11.65
N ALA A 109 -3.47 -13.56 11.79
CA ALA A 109 -4.09 -14.30 10.70
C ALA A 109 -5.38 -13.63 10.18
N TYR A 110 -6.15 -12.96 11.06
CA TYR A 110 -7.40 -12.27 10.70
C TYR A 110 -7.31 -10.74 10.79
N SER A 111 -6.28 -10.20 11.45
CA SER A 111 -6.12 -8.76 11.72
C SER A 111 -5.36 -8.05 10.59
N GLN A 112 -5.86 -8.17 9.36
CA GLN A 112 -5.24 -7.64 8.14
C GLN A 112 -6.31 -7.09 7.19
N PRO A 113 -6.16 -5.89 6.60
CA PRO A 113 -7.07 -5.45 5.56
C PRO A 113 -7.01 -6.40 4.35
N LEU A 114 -8.13 -6.53 3.65
CA LEU A 114 -8.12 -7.02 2.27
C LEU A 114 -7.82 -5.82 1.36
N MET A 115 -6.86 -5.94 0.44
CA MET A 115 -6.51 -4.88 -0.50
C MET A 115 -6.18 -5.46 -1.87
N LEU A 116 -6.98 -5.10 -2.87
CA LEU A 116 -6.71 -5.32 -4.29
C LEU A 116 -6.19 -4.02 -4.90
N THR A 117 -5.25 -4.10 -5.82
CA THR A 117 -4.56 -2.93 -6.38
C THR A 117 -4.53 -2.98 -7.90
N SER A 118 -4.83 -1.85 -8.54
CA SER A 118 -4.51 -1.53 -9.93
C SER A 118 -3.68 -0.25 -9.96
N ILE A 119 -2.54 -0.25 -10.67
CA ILE A 119 -1.70 0.94 -10.85
C ILE A 119 -1.83 1.41 -12.29
N GLU A 120 -2.24 2.66 -12.48
CA GLU A 120 -2.45 3.27 -13.78
C GLU A 120 -1.43 4.38 -14.05
N GLY A 121 -1.15 4.61 -15.33
CA GLY A 121 -0.34 5.73 -15.79
C GLY A 121 1.17 5.49 -15.82
N LEU A 122 1.66 4.26 -15.59
CA LEU A 122 3.09 3.94 -15.61
C LEU A 122 3.75 4.16 -16.98
N TYR A 123 3.02 3.88 -18.07
CA TYR A 123 3.52 3.98 -19.45
C TYR A 123 2.75 5.00 -20.29
N SER A 124 2.23 6.06 -19.67
CA SER A 124 1.47 7.11 -20.35
C SER A 124 1.80 8.48 -19.81
N ASP A 125 1.39 9.53 -20.52
CA ASP A 125 1.54 10.93 -20.06
C ASP A 125 0.61 11.27 -18.87
N LYS A 126 -0.25 10.33 -18.46
CA LYS A 126 -1.12 10.51 -17.30
C LYS A 126 -0.32 10.43 -16.02
N ARG A 127 -0.76 11.20 -15.03
CA ARG A 127 -0.22 11.08 -13.67
C ARG A 127 -0.50 9.68 -13.11
N ILE A 128 0.55 9.06 -12.56
CA ILE A 128 0.44 7.75 -11.91
C ILE A 128 -0.50 7.84 -10.69
N HIS A 129 -1.43 6.90 -10.63
CA HIS A 129 -2.39 6.73 -9.55
C HIS A 129 -2.72 5.25 -9.37
N ALA A 130 -3.23 4.89 -8.21
CA ALA A 130 -3.68 3.54 -7.93
C ALA A 130 -5.13 3.51 -7.52
N HIS A 131 -5.88 2.56 -8.10
CA HIS A 131 -7.21 2.17 -7.66
C HIS A 131 -7.09 0.97 -6.74
N LEU A 132 -7.69 1.09 -5.56
CA LEU A 132 -7.66 0.09 -4.52
C LEU A 132 -9.09 -0.32 -4.19
N ALA A 133 -9.31 -1.62 -4.05
CA ALA A 133 -10.50 -2.13 -3.38
C ALA A 133 -10.08 -2.62 -2.00
N ILE A 134 -10.67 -2.06 -0.95
CA ILE A 134 -10.32 -2.32 0.44
C ILE A 134 -11.48 -2.98 1.16
N GLY A 135 -11.17 -4.01 1.94
CA GLY A 135 -12.10 -4.81 2.72
C GLY A 135 -11.50 -5.25 4.05
N ASN A 136 -12.24 -6.06 4.80
CA ASN A 136 -11.85 -6.54 6.14
C ASN A 136 -11.31 -5.41 7.04
N LEU A 137 -12.11 -4.35 7.22
CA LEU A 137 -11.82 -3.30 8.19
C LEU A 137 -12.77 -3.45 9.38
N PRO A 138 -12.34 -3.13 10.61
CA PRO A 138 -13.24 -3.16 11.77
C PRO A 138 -14.44 -2.23 11.58
N GLN A 139 -15.61 -2.62 12.09
CA GLN A 139 -16.83 -1.83 11.93
C GLN A 139 -16.84 -0.54 12.75
N ASN A 140 -16.04 -0.48 13.81
CA ASN A 140 -16.02 0.60 14.80
C ASN A 140 -14.88 1.62 14.59
N ILE A 141 -14.27 1.66 13.40
CA ILE A 141 -13.25 2.66 13.08
C ILE A 141 -13.79 3.71 12.10
N ASP A 142 -13.23 4.91 12.18
CA ASP A 142 -13.37 5.92 11.12
C ASP A 142 -12.52 5.49 9.91
N VAL A 143 -13.14 4.72 9.01
CA VAL A 143 -12.47 4.14 7.84
C VAL A 143 -11.83 5.21 6.96
N ARG A 144 -12.54 6.32 6.69
CA ARG A 144 -12.04 7.39 5.83
C ARG A 144 -10.78 8.00 6.42
N ASN A 145 -10.84 8.44 7.68
CA ASN A 145 -9.69 9.06 8.34
C ASN A 145 -8.52 8.08 8.47
N THR A 146 -8.80 6.80 8.75
CA THR A 146 -7.78 5.75 8.83
C THR A 146 -7.03 5.59 7.51
N ILE A 147 -7.75 5.49 6.40
CA ILE A 147 -7.16 5.39 5.06
C ILE A 147 -6.38 6.66 4.70
N GLU A 148 -6.95 7.84 4.94
CA GLU A 148 -6.28 9.11 4.64
C GLU A 148 -4.98 9.28 5.43
N ARG A 149 -4.98 8.95 6.73
CA ARG A 149 -3.79 9.03 7.58
C ARG A 149 -2.74 8.00 7.16
N ALA A 150 -3.16 6.78 6.80
CA ALA A 150 -2.26 5.77 6.28
C ALA A 150 -1.60 6.26 4.99
N TRP A 151 -2.36 6.85 4.07
CA TRP A 151 -1.83 7.39 2.81
C TRP A 151 -0.87 8.55 3.07
N ARG A 152 -1.26 9.56 3.85
CA ARG A 152 -0.43 10.73 4.17
C ARG A 152 0.87 10.38 4.89
N SER A 153 0.99 9.18 5.44
CA SER A 153 2.23 8.69 6.06
C SER A 153 3.31 8.29 5.04
N CYS A 154 2.97 8.17 3.75
CA CYS A 154 3.90 7.78 2.70
C CYS A 154 4.58 9.01 2.08
N ASP A 155 5.88 8.90 1.78
CA ASP A 155 6.66 10.02 1.22
C ASP A 155 6.11 10.50 -0.13
N PHE A 156 5.66 9.55 -0.96
CA PHE A 156 5.07 9.79 -2.29
C PHE A 156 3.56 10.09 -2.26
N ALA A 157 2.97 10.35 -1.09
CA ALA A 157 1.55 10.61 -0.97
C ALA A 157 1.13 11.98 -1.49
N HIS A 158 0.46 12.05 -2.65
CA HIS A 158 -0.17 13.29 -3.08
C HIS A 158 -1.43 13.57 -2.25
N LYS A 159 -1.83 14.85 -2.16
CA LYS A 159 -3.02 15.30 -1.43
C LYS A 159 -4.35 14.78 -1.99
N SER A 160 -4.35 14.34 -3.25
CA SER A 160 -5.54 13.86 -3.93
C SER A 160 -5.80 12.41 -3.56
N ILE A 161 -6.91 12.19 -2.86
CA ILE A 161 -7.41 10.87 -2.50
C ILE A 161 -8.93 10.89 -2.62
N VAL A 162 -9.50 9.83 -3.19
CA VAL A 162 -10.95 9.63 -3.30
C VAL A 162 -11.29 8.33 -2.59
N ILE A 163 -12.22 8.37 -1.64
CA ILE A 163 -12.69 7.19 -0.90
C ILE A 163 -14.21 7.13 -1.03
N LYS A 164 -14.72 6.00 -1.53
CA LYS A 164 -16.15 5.75 -1.70
C LYS A 164 -16.52 4.40 -1.07
N PRO A 165 -17.63 4.31 -0.33
CA PRO A 165 -18.16 3.01 0.07
C PRO A 165 -18.58 2.22 -1.18
N LEU A 166 -18.43 0.90 -1.13
CA LEU A 166 -18.90 -0.02 -2.15
C LEU A 166 -20.31 -0.46 -1.78
N THR A 167 -21.31 0.17 -2.40
CA THR A 167 -22.71 -0.21 -2.26
C THR A 167 -23.17 -1.21 -3.33
N TYR A 168 -22.41 -1.32 -4.44
CA TYR A 168 -22.68 -2.26 -5.53
C TYR A 168 -21.38 -2.95 -5.97
N THR A 169 -21.33 -4.25 -5.77
CA THR A 169 -20.16 -5.11 -6.02
C THR A 169 -19.76 -5.23 -7.49
N TYR A 170 -20.68 -5.00 -8.43
CA TYR A 170 -20.36 -5.06 -9.87
C TYR A 170 -19.71 -3.78 -10.39
N GLY A 171 -20.18 -2.61 -9.97
CA GLY A 171 -19.67 -1.32 -10.48
C GLY A 171 -18.21 -1.03 -10.11
N TRP A 172 -17.68 -1.66 -9.05
CA TRP A 172 -16.27 -1.51 -8.70
C TRP A 172 -15.37 -2.53 -9.38
N LEU A 173 -15.88 -3.71 -9.72
CA LEU A 173 -15.13 -4.67 -10.52
C LEU A 173 -14.81 -4.03 -11.87
N ASP A 174 -15.80 -3.42 -12.51
CA ASP A 174 -15.63 -2.64 -13.74
C ASP A 174 -14.66 -1.47 -13.55
N TYR A 175 -14.68 -0.84 -12.37
CA TYR A 175 -13.78 0.25 -12.03
C TYR A 175 -12.32 -0.18 -11.93
N ILE A 176 -12.01 -1.23 -11.16
CA ILE A 176 -10.62 -1.68 -10.94
C ILE A 176 -10.08 -2.42 -12.16
N THR A 177 -10.95 -3.09 -12.93
CA THR A 177 -10.59 -3.82 -14.15
C THR A 177 -10.68 -2.97 -15.41
N LYS A 178 -11.03 -1.68 -15.30
CA LYS A 178 -11.17 -0.76 -16.44
C LYS A 178 -9.95 -0.80 -17.37
N GLU A 179 -8.75 -0.78 -16.80
CA GLU A 179 -7.51 -0.79 -17.58
C GLU A 179 -7.26 -2.15 -18.25
N ALA A 180 -7.60 -3.25 -17.58
CA ALA A 180 -7.60 -4.56 -18.23
C ALA A 180 -8.64 -4.61 -19.36
N ASN A 181 -9.81 -3.97 -19.22
CA ASN A 181 -10.82 -3.88 -20.26
C ASN A 181 -10.30 -3.14 -21.51
N VAL A 182 -9.46 -2.10 -21.35
CA VAL A 182 -8.79 -1.41 -22.47
C VAL A 182 -7.48 -2.06 -22.93
N GLY A 183 -7.10 -3.22 -22.37
CA GLY A 183 -5.96 -4.03 -22.84
C GLY A 183 -4.66 -3.82 -22.07
N ASN A 184 -4.65 -2.94 -21.07
CA ASN A 184 -3.53 -2.75 -20.16
C ASN A 184 -3.68 -3.70 -18.95
N VAL A 185 -3.47 -4.99 -19.22
CA VAL A 185 -3.71 -6.03 -18.23
C VAL A 185 -2.65 -6.01 -17.11
N ASP A 186 -1.45 -5.50 -17.40
CA ASP A 186 -0.35 -5.36 -16.44
C ASP A 186 -0.68 -4.36 -15.31
N ALA A 187 -1.56 -3.40 -15.55
CA ALA A 187 -2.02 -2.47 -14.51
C ALA A 187 -2.62 -3.20 -13.30
N LEU A 188 -3.24 -4.38 -13.50
CA LEU A 188 -3.80 -5.20 -12.43
C LEU A 188 -2.71 -5.96 -11.68
N ARG A 189 -2.53 -5.64 -10.40
CA ARG A 189 -1.53 -6.29 -9.54
C ARG A 189 -2.11 -7.46 -8.76
N ILE A 190 -2.65 -8.45 -9.47
CA ILE A 190 -3.29 -9.63 -8.83
C ILE A 190 -2.31 -10.44 -7.98
N GLN A 191 -1.04 -10.51 -8.37
CA GLN A 191 -0.02 -11.16 -7.53
C GLN A 191 0.26 -10.39 -6.23
N SER A 192 -0.21 -9.14 -6.14
CA SER A 192 -0.04 -8.28 -4.96
C SER A 192 -1.29 -8.19 -4.09
N ILE A 193 -2.30 -9.03 -4.30
CA ILE A 193 -3.46 -9.12 -3.42
C ILE A 193 -3.00 -9.33 -1.97
N LYS A 194 -3.41 -8.42 -1.08
CA LYS A 194 -3.15 -8.52 0.35
C LYS A 194 -4.43 -8.94 1.05
N GLN A 195 -4.35 -9.94 1.91
CA GLN A 195 -5.52 -10.50 2.57
C GLN A 195 -5.20 -11.19 3.89
N PRO A 196 -6.18 -11.32 4.79
CA PRO A 196 -6.13 -12.25 5.92
C PRO A 196 -5.76 -13.66 5.49
N GLN A 197 -4.95 -14.33 6.31
CA GLN A 197 -4.59 -15.73 6.11
C GLN A 197 -5.81 -16.66 6.28
N THR A 198 -6.76 -16.27 7.13
CA THR A 198 -8.04 -16.98 7.29
C THR A 198 -8.90 -16.97 6.03
N TYR A 199 -8.64 -16.07 5.07
CA TYR A 199 -9.35 -16.11 3.81
C TYR A 199 -8.84 -17.23 2.90
N LEU A 200 -7.57 -17.65 3.00
CA LEU A 200 -7.00 -18.73 2.18
C LEU A 200 -7.69 -20.08 2.45
N SER A 201 -8.03 -20.36 3.72
CA SER A 201 -8.79 -21.55 4.09
C SER A 201 -10.21 -21.55 3.52
N ASP A 202 -10.82 -20.38 3.35
CA ASP A 202 -12.19 -20.25 2.82
C ASP A 202 -12.26 -20.43 1.29
N ILE A 203 -11.14 -20.23 0.58
CA ILE A 203 -11.02 -20.41 -0.89
C ILE A 203 -10.43 -21.77 -1.27
N GLY A 204 -10.24 -22.68 -0.30
CA GLY A 204 -9.72 -24.03 -0.54
C GLY A 204 -8.23 -24.10 -0.85
N VAL A 205 -7.45 -23.10 -0.47
CA VAL A 205 -5.97 -23.14 -0.58
C VAL A 205 -5.42 -23.64 0.76
N GLU A 206 -4.98 -24.89 0.79
CA GLU A 206 -4.30 -25.45 1.98
C GLU A 206 -3.02 -24.66 2.26
N ASN A 207 -2.84 -24.28 3.54
CA ASN A 207 -1.63 -23.62 4.01
C ASN A 207 -0.46 -24.61 3.93
N SER A 208 0.35 -24.55 2.88
CA SER A 208 1.72 -25.09 2.92
C SER A 208 2.56 -24.14 3.79
N LEU A 209 2.85 -24.61 5.01
CA LEU A 209 3.75 -23.98 5.98
C LEU A 209 5.18 -23.88 5.45
#